data_AF-A0A3D5JH28-F1
#
_entry.id   AF-A0A3D5JH28-F1
#
_cell.length_a   1.000
_cell.length_b   1.000
_cell.length_c   1.000
_cell.angle_alpha   90.00
_cell.angle_beta   90.00
_cell.angle_gamma   90.00
#
_symmetry.space_group_name_H-M   'P 1'
#
loop_
_entity.id
_entity.type
_entity.pdbx_description
1 polymer ?
#
loop_
_entity_poly.entity_id
_entity_poly.type
_entity_poly.pdbx_seq_one_letter_code
_entity_poly.pdbx_strand_id
1 'polypeptide(L)'
;QTQFDDALDDPSPDLYLVVSGQMAGWISSISKIGNWDIETGTPITPRGNNTGPQIFYEPLNCRLAGYPQRLNCAGATFDLEQGLINGVPALSGWAHSQDGAVVRRESFGNDGDFALQIVQTDNRINVFFLHRQLFESTFNELYHLGQIDHPSISLHYDDYPHIRIYKVGGDPNG
;
A
#
# COMPACT_ATOMS: atom_id res chain seq x y z
N GLN A 1 31.28 13.11 24.78
CA GLN A 1 30.68 13.17 23.42
C GLN A 1 31.26 11.99 22.64
N THR A 2 31.05 10.78 23.14
CA THR A 2 31.76 9.56 22.70
C THR A 2 30.84 8.35 22.79
N GLN A 3 30.05 8.25 23.86
CA GLN A 3 29.07 7.17 24.05
C GLN A 3 27.92 7.16 23.04
N PHE A 4 27.58 8.32 22.45
CA PHE A 4 26.58 8.40 21.38
C PHE A 4 27.15 7.99 20.02
N ASP A 5 28.43 8.28 19.77
CA ASP A 5 29.07 7.95 18.50
C ASP A 5 29.36 6.45 18.42
N ASP A 6 29.80 5.83 19.53
CA ASP A 6 29.98 4.37 19.63
C ASP A 6 28.65 3.60 19.43
N ALA A 7 27.51 4.19 19.82
CA ALA A 7 26.19 3.58 19.65
C ALA A 7 25.67 3.64 18.20
N LEU A 8 26.29 4.44 17.32
CA LEU A 8 25.91 4.51 15.91
C LEU A 8 26.53 3.37 15.08
N ASP A 9 27.65 2.81 15.55
CA ASP A 9 28.40 1.76 14.86
C ASP A 9 28.09 0.35 15.38
N ASP A 10 27.36 0.22 16.50
CA ASP A 10 26.95 -1.07 17.06
C ASP A 10 25.73 -1.64 16.30
N PRO A 11 25.76 -2.92 15.88
CA PRO A 11 24.63 -3.54 15.23
C PRO A 11 23.43 -3.59 16.17
N SER A 12 22.30 -3.07 15.67
CA SER A 12 21.03 -3.14 16.39
C SER A 12 20.49 -4.58 16.38
N PRO A 13 19.74 -4.99 17.41
CA PRO A 13 19.00 -6.24 17.35
C PRO A 13 18.06 -6.29 16.14
N ASP A 14 17.95 -7.47 15.55
CA ASP A 14 17.00 -7.70 14.47
C ASP A 14 15.57 -7.35 14.89
N LEU A 15 14.86 -6.59 14.04
CA LEU A 15 13.45 -6.29 14.23
C LEU A 15 12.61 -7.15 13.30
N TYR A 16 11.51 -7.69 13.80
CA TYR A 16 10.56 -8.45 12.99
C TYR A 16 9.29 -7.62 12.79
N LEU A 17 9.02 -7.24 11.54
CA LEU A 17 7.82 -6.55 11.13
C LEU A 17 6.78 -7.57 10.67
N VAL A 18 5.66 -7.65 11.38
CA VAL A 18 4.54 -8.51 11.03
C VAL A 18 3.52 -7.70 10.22
N VAL A 19 3.21 -8.17 9.01
CA VAL A 19 2.09 -7.66 8.21
C VAL A 19 1.03 -8.74 7.98
N SER A 20 -0.25 -8.43 8.17
CA SER A 20 -1.31 -9.43 8.14
C SER A 20 -2.54 -8.97 7.38
N GLY A 21 -3.32 -9.93 6.86
CA GLY A 21 -4.57 -9.64 6.17
C GLY A 21 -5.63 -9.03 7.06
N GLN A 22 -5.55 -9.25 8.37
CA GLN A 22 -6.42 -8.58 9.33
C GLN A 22 -6.18 -7.07 9.32
N MET A 23 -4.93 -6.60 9.15
CA MET A 23 -4.62 -5.17 9.10
C MET A 23 -5.27 -4.45 7.92
N ALA A 24 -5.45 -5.12 6.77
CA ALA A 24 -6.21 -4.53 5.66
C ALA A 24 -7.62 -4.08 6.08
N GLY A 25 -8.26 -4.80 7.02
CA GLY A 25 -9.60 -4.47 7.52
C GLY A 25 -9.69 -3.22 8.40
N TRP A 26 -8.57 -2.75 8.98
CA TRP A 26 -8.51 -1.55 9.83
C TRP A 26 -7.40 -0.58 9.45
N ILE A 27 -6.85 -0.73 8.23
CA ILE A 27 -5.76 0.10 7.72
C ILE A 27 -6.16 1.59 7.64
N SER A 28 -7.44 1.87 7.40
CA SER A 28 -7.99 3.24 7.46
C SER A 28 -7.86 3.86 8.85
N SER A 29 -8.00 3.07 9.93
CA SER A 29 -7.77 3.56 11.29
C SER A 29 -6.28 3.79 11.57
N ILE A 30 -5.40 2.94 11.03
CA ILE A 30 -3.95 3.12 11.11
C ILE A 30 -3.53 4.41 10.39
N SER A 31 -4.12 4.69 9.22
CA SER A 31 -3.82 5.91 8.46
C SER A 31 -4.13 7.18 9.25
N LYS A 32 -5.18 7.17 10.08
CA LYS A 32 -5.54 8.30 10.94
C LYS A 32 -4.42 8.62 11.94
N ILE A 33 -3.74 7.60 12.45
CA ILE A 33 -2.59 7.76 13.35
C ILE A 33 -1.40 8.29 12.56
N GLY A 34 -1.14 7.75 11.37
CA GLY A 34 -0.06 8.22 10.48
C GLY A 34 -0.26 9.66 9.99
N ASN A 35 -1.50 10.15 9.97
CA ASN A 35 -1.87 11.50 9.56
C ASN A 35 -2.12 12.41 10.76
N TRP A 36 -1.23 12.36 11.75
CA TRP A 36 -1.25 13.22 12.93
C TRP A 36 0.04 14.02 13.04
N ASP A 37 -0.08 15.34 13.13
CA ASP A 37 1.06 16.21 13.40
C ASP A 37 1.29 16.28 14.92
N ILE A 38 2.41 15.71 15.36
CA ILE A 38 2.79 15.67 16.77
C ILE A 38 3.30 17.02 17.30
N GLU A 39 3.81 17.90 16.43
CA GLU A 39 4.34 19.19 16.84
C GLU A 39 3.19 20.18 17.09
N THR A 40 2.21 20.19 16.18
CA THR A 40 1.05 21.07 16.32
C THR A 40 -0.09 20.44 17.11
N GLY A 41 -0.08 19.11 17.28
CA GLY A 41 -1.16 18.38 17.94
C GLY A 41 -2.46 18.37 17.14
N THR A 42 -2.38 18.41 15.81
CA THR A 42 -3.54 18.49 14.92
C THR A 42 -3.53 17.40 13.85
N PRO A 43 -4.70 16.97 13.36
CA PRO A 43 -4.77 16.01 12.26
C PRO A 43 -4.30 16.64 10.94
N ILE A 44 -3.55 15.86 10.17
CA ILE A 44 -3.19 16.19 8.79
C ILE A 44 -4.29 15.63 7.89
N THR A 45 -4.86 16.46 7.02
CA THR A 45 -5.82 16.01 6.01
C THR A 45 -5.08 15.75 4.70
N PRO A 46 -4.99 14.50 4.22
CA PRO A 46 -4.33 14.20 2.95
C PRO A 46 -5.05 14.86 1.77
N ARG A 47 -4.27 15.25 0.76
CA ARG A 47 -4.80 15.76 -0.52
C ARG A 47 -5.76 14.73 -1.12
N GLY A 48 -6.90 15.17 -1.63
CA GLY A 48 -7.92 14.27 -2.18
C GLY A 48 -8.84 13.62 -1.15
N ASN A 49 -8.67 13.92 0.14
CA ASN A 49 -9.51 13.37 1.21
C ASN A 49 -10.28 14.45 1.98
N ASN A 50 -11.48 14.78 1.54
CA ASN A 50 -12.27 15.88 2.11
C ASN A 50 -12.99 15.53 3.43
N THR A 51 -12.84 14.31 3.94
CA THR A 51 -13.54 13.80 5.13
C THR A 51 -12.66 13.72 6.39
N GLY A 52 -11.40 14.15 6.31
CA GLY A 52 -10.49 14.26 7.46
C GLY A 52 -9.17 13.49 7.30
N PRO A 53 -8.50 13.08 8.40
CA PRO A 53 -7.19 12.40 8.34
C PRO A 53 -7.26 10.91 7.98
N GLN A 54 -8.42 10.28 8.11
CA GLN A 54 -8.63 8.87 7.78
C GLN A 54 -8.86 8.72 6.28
N ILE A 55 -8.03 7.94 5.61
CA ILE A 55 -8.14 7.63 4.18
C ILE A 55 -8.67 6.23 3.96
N PHE A 56 -9.23 6.00 2.78
CA PHE A 56 -10.03 4.81 2.49
C PHE A 56 -9.22 3.70 1.81
N TYR A 57 -9.62 2.47 2.11
CA TYR A 57 -9.25 1.23 1.43
C TYR A 57 -10.52 0.39 1.38
N GLU A 58 -11.18 0.34 0.22
CA GLU A 58 -12.54 -0.20 0.12
C GLU A 58 -12.67 -1.22 -1.01
N PRO A 59 -13.37 -2.34 -0.79
CA PRO A 59 -13.66 -3.28 -1.85
C PRO A 59 -14.62 -2.67 -2.88
N LEU A 60 -14.33 -2.90 -4.16
CA LEU A 60 -15.18 -2.53 -5.28
C LEU A 60 -15.76 -3.76 -5.97
N ASN A 61 -17.08 -3.72 -6.18
CA ASN A 61 -17.76 -4.69 -7.03
C ASN A 61 -17.57 -4.33 -8.50
N CYS A 62 -16.68 -5.07 -9.18
CA CYS A 62 -16.28 -4.81 -10.56
C CYS A 62 -16.76 -5.90 -11.53
N ARG A 63 -17.13 -5.47 -12.75
CA ARG A 63 -17.26 -6.34 -13.92
C ARG A 63 -15.93 -6.37 -14.65
N LEU A 64 -15.31 -7.55 -14.75
CA LEU A 64 -13.95 -7.74 -15.27
C LEU A 64 -13.88 -8.02 -16.78
N ALA A 65 -14.97 -7.82 -17.54
CA ALA A 65 -15.04 -8.17 -18.96
C ALA A 65 -14.05 -7.41 -19.87
N GLY A 66 -13.50 -6.27 -19.41
CA GLY A 66 -12.48 -5.47 -20.11
C GLY A 66 -11.11 -5.45 -19.43
N TYR A 67 -10.90 -6.30 -18.41
CA TYR A 67 -9.63 -6.39 -17.71
C TYR A 67 -8.52 -6.92 -18.64
N PRO A 68 -7.28 -6.37 -18.59
CA PRO A 68 -6.78 -5.37 -17.62
C PRO A 68 -6.90 -3.91 -18.05
N GLN A 69 -7.45 -3.59 -19.23
CA GLN A 69 -7.43 -2.21 -19.75
C GLN A 69 -8.52 -1.34 -19.13
N ARG A 70 -9.72 -1.90 -18.92
CA ARG A 70 -10.87 -1.18 -18.39
C ARG A 70 -11.67 -2.00 -17.40
N LEU A 71 -12.10 -1.35 -16.33
CA LEU A 71 -12.98 -1.93 -15.33
C LEU A 71 -14.24 -1.10 -15.18
N ASN A 72 -15.37 -1.77 -15.00
CA ASN A 72 -16.62 -1.12 -14.62
C ASN A 72 -16.97 -1.55 -13.20
N CYS A 73 -16.87 -0.63 -12.24
CA CYS A 73 -17.05 -0.92 -10.83
C CYS A 73 -18.07 0.02 -10.21
N ALA A 74 -19.09 -0.51 -9.55
CA ALA A 74 -20.14 0.29 -8.89
C ALA A 74 -20.75 1.41 -9.78
N GLY A 75 -20.81 1.21 -11.10
CA GLY A 75 -21.33 2.21 -12.06
C GLY A 75 -20.30 3.24 -12.54
N ALA A 76 -19.07 3.23 -12.01
CA ALA A 76 -17.95 4.02 -12.52
C ALA A 76 -17.10 3.22 -13.51
N THR A 77 -16.60 3.91 -14.55
CA THR A 77 -15.65 3.37 -15.52
C THR A 77 -14.23 3.78 -15.12
N PHE A 78 -13.35 2.79 -15.01
CA PHE A 78 -11.93 2.98 -14.77
C PHE A 78 -11.17 2.63 -16.05
N ASP A 79 -10.41 3.59 -16.58
CA ASP A 79 -9.47 3.37 -17.69
C ASP A 79 -8.06 3.23 -17.11
N LEU A 80 -7.57 1.99 -17.09
CA LEU A 80 -6.27 1.61 -16.50
C LEU A 80 -5.10 1.83 -17.46
N GLU A 81 -5.36 2.20 -18.71
CA GLU A 81 -4.31 2.60 -19.66
C GLU A 81 -4.00 4.09 -19.52
N GLN A 82 -5.00 4.90 -19.19
CA GLN A 82 -4.87 6.37 -19.12
C GLN A 82 -4.97 6.94 -17.70
N GLY A 83 -5.31 6.13 -16.70
CA GLY A 83 -5.43 6.57 -15.31
C GLY A 83 -6.70 7.39 -15.03
N LEU A 84 -7.78 7.07 -15.73
CA LEU A 84 -9.02 7.86 -15.68
C LEU A 84 -10.12 7.17 -14.86
N ILE A 85 -10.90 7.98 -14.16
CA ILE A 85 -12.18 7.58 -13.56
C ILE A 85 -13.27 8.42 -14.24
N ASN A 86 -14.20 7.77 -14.94
CA ASN A 86 -15.25 8.42 -15.73
C ASN A 86 -14.69 9.50 -16.69
N GLY A 87 -13.52 9.24 -17.28
CA GLY A 87 -12.84 10.16 -18.21
C GLY A 87 -12.00 11.27 -17.56
N VAL A 88 -11.97 11.35 -16.23
CA VAL A 88 -11.19 12.35 -15.48
C VAL A 88 -9.88 11.73 -14.97
N PRO A 89 -8.71 12.37 -15.15
CA PRO A 89 -7.44 11.86 -14.63
C PRO A 89 -7.41 11.96 -13.12
N ALA A 90 -7.67 10.83 -12.46
CA ALA A 90 -7.85 10.75 -11.01
C ALA A 90 -7.08 9.58 -10.37
N LEU A 91 -6.59 8.62 -11.18
CA LEU A 91 -5.74 7.54 -10.69
C LEU A 91 -4.28 7.98 -10.74
N SER A 92 -3.60 7.83 -9.60
CA SER A 92 -2.14 7.87 -9.45
C SER A 92 -1.47 6.59 -9.95
N GLY A 93 -2.18 5.46 -9.94
CA GLY A 93 -1.66 4.19 -10.42
C GLY A 93 -2.64 3.04 -10.20
N TRP A 94 -2.21 1.85 -10.59
CA TRP A 94 -2.87 0.61 -10.23
C TRP A 94 -1.88 -0.54 -10.15
N ALA A 95 -2.22 -1.58 -9.40
CA ALA A 95 -1.45 -2.81 -9.34
C ALA A 95 -2.35 -4.03 -9.40
N HIS A 96 -1.84 -5.10 -9.99
CA HIS A 96 -2.37 -6.44 -9.90
C HIS A 96 -1.33 -7.33 -9.23
N SER A 97 -1.74 -7.97 -8.13
CA SER A 97 -0.99 -9.05 -7.52
C SER A 97 -1.75 -10.36 -7.61
N GLN A 98 -1.00 -11.45 -7.73
CA GLN A 98 -1.50 -12.81 -7.71
C GLN A 98 -0.74 -13.58 -6.64
N ASP A 99 -1.49 -14.18 -5.71
CA ASP A 99 -0.97 -15.00 -4.63
C ASP A 99 0.18 -14.32 -3.85
N GLY A 100 0.01 -13.00 -3.65
CA GLY A 100 0.92 -12.16 -2.87
C GLY A 100 2.15 -11.65 -3.62
N ALA A 101 2.26 -11.92 -4.93
CA ALA A 101 3.32 -11.40 -5.79
C ALA A 101 2.75 -10.43 -6.82
N VAL A 102 3.43 -9.30 -7.05
CA VAL A 102 3.05 -8.35 -8.10
C VAL A 102 3.19 -9.00 -9.49
N VAL A 103 2.12 -8.94 -10.28
CA VAL A 103 2.09 -9.39 -11.68
C VAL A 103 2.23 -8.21 -12.63
N ARG A 104 1.54 -7.11 -12.31
CA ARG A 104 1.58 -5.88 -13.09
C ARG A 104 1.38 -4.68 -12.18
N ARG A 105 2.05 -3.58 -12.49
CA ARG A 105 1.88 -2.29 -11.84
C ARG A 105 2.07 -1.20 -12.86
N GLU A 106 1.28 -0.15 -12.73
CA GLU A 106 1.40 1.07 -13.52
C GLU A 106 1.28 2.27 -12.59
N SER A 107 2.13 3.26 -12.80
CA SER A 107 2.05 4.56 -12.12
C SER A 107 1.80 5.63 -13.18
N PHE A 108 0.83 6.48 -12.95
CA PHE A 108 0.55 7.60 -13.82
C PHE A 108 1.32 8.83 -13.33
N GLY A 109 2.01 9.53 -14.22
CA GLY A 109 2.75 10.77 -13.89
C GLY A 109 1.86 11.98 -13.60
N ASN A 110 0.61 11.76 -13.18
CA ASN A 110 -0.36 12.80 -12.89
C ASN A 110 -0.52 13.00 -11.37
N ASP A 111 -1.27 14.04 -10.99
CA ASP A 111 -1.60 14.35 -9.59
C ASP A 111 -2.83 13.61 -9.07
N GLY A 112 -3.15 12.42 -9.61
CA GLY A 112 -4.25 11.61 -9.12
C GLY A 112 -4.13 11.31 -7.62
N ASP A 113 -5.26 11.28 -6.92
CA ASP A 113 -5.33 11.06 -5.47
C ASP A 113 -5.73 9.63 -5.11
N PHE A 114 -6.06 8.81 -6.11
CA PHE A 114 -6.61 7.48 -5.91
C PHE A 114 -5.82 6.41 -6.67
N ALA A 115 -6.03 5.16 -6.31
CA ALA A 115 -5.45 4.02 -6.99
C ALA A 115 -6.39 2.82 -6.97
N LEU A 116 -6.10 1.85 -7.83
CA LEU A 116 -6.76 0.54 -7.82
C LEU A 116 -5.79 -0.58 -7.48
N GLN A 117 -6.16 -1.44 -6.55
CA GLN A 117 -5.42 -2.65 -6.20
C GLN A 117 -6.27 -3.86 -6.58
N ILE A 118 -5.77 -4.66 -7.51
CA ILE A 118 -6.41 -5.89 -7.98
C ILE A 118 -5.65 -7.03 -7.30
N VAL A 119 -6.32 -7.77 -6.43
CA VAL A 119 -5.74 -8.89 -5.68
C VAL A 119 -6.38 -10.17 -6.16
N GLN A 120 -5.58 -11.04 -6.75
CA GLN A 120 -5.97 -12.40 -7.07
C GLN A 120 -5.41 -13.35 -6.01
N THR A 121 -6.28 -14.15 -5.42
CA THR A 121 -5.91 -15.24 -4.51
C THR A 121 -6.63 -16.49 -4.97
N ASP A 122 -5.85 -17.52 -5.34
CA ASP A 122 -6.34 -18.67 -6.08
C ASP A 122 -7.12 -18.22 -7.34
N ASN A 123 -8.42 -18.53 -7.38
CA ASN A 123 -9.34 -18.19 -8.47
C ASN A 123 -10.26 -17.01 -8.13
N ARG A 124 -9.99 -16.28 -7.05
CA ARG A 124 -10.82 -15.13 -6.62
C ARG A 124 -10.08 -13.83 -6.89
N ILE A 125 -10.75 -12.91 -7.60
CA ILE A 125 -10.25 -11.56 -7.84
C ILE A 125 -11.06 -10.60 -6.99
N ASN A 126 -10.37 -9.85 -6.15
CA ASN A 126 -10.91 -8.70 -5.43
C ASN A 126 -10.29 -7.43 -6.01
N VAL A 127 -11.11 -6.39 -6.19
CA VAL A 127 -10.63 -5.08 -6.61
C VAL A 127 -10.87 -4.14 -5.44
N PHE A 128 -9.86 -3.36 -5.10
CA PHE A 128 -9.94 -2.36 -4.06
C PHE A 128 -9.70 -0.99 -4.66
N PHE A 129 -10.48 -0.02 -4.19
CA PHE A 129 -10.26 1.39 -4.42
C PHE A 129 -9.66 1.97 -3.16
N LEU A 130 -8.56 2.70 -3.33
CA LEU A 130 -7.82 3.20 -2.20
C LEU A 130 -7.26 4.59 -2.51
N HIS A 131 -7.04 5.33 -1.43
CA HIS A 131 -6.31 6.59 -1.49
C HIS A 131 -4.83 6.33 -1.84
N ARG A 132 -4.22 7.25 -2.61
CA ARG A 132 -2.83 7.17 -3.08
C ARG A 132 -1.84 6.86 -1.95
N GLN A 133 -1.94 7.56 -0.82
CA GLN A 133 -1.07 7.34 0.33
C GLN A 133 -1.10 5.89 0.86
N LEU A 134 -2.23 5.17 0.79
CA LEU A 134 -2.25 3.75 1.15
C LEU A 134 -1.67 2.86 0.05
N PHE A 135 -1.85 3.23 -1.22
CA PHE A 135 -1.29 2.49 -2.36
C PHE A 135 0.23 2.48 -2.34
N GLU A 136 0.81 3.62 -1.99
CA GLU A 136 2.26 3.85 -1.89
C GLU A 136 2.82 3.47 -0.51
N SER A 137 1.99 2.95 0.40
CA SER A 137 2.42 2.62 1.75
C SER A 137 3.28 1.36 1.80
N THR A 138 4.21 1.31 2.75
CA THR A 138 4.99 0.10 3.07
C THR A 138 4.10 -1.10 3.37
N PHE A 139 2.92 -0.90 3.96
CA PHE A 139 1.95 -1.98 4.15
C PHE A 139 1.54 -2.59 2.81
N ASN A 140 1.16 -1.78 1.81
CA ASN A 140 0.72 -2.29 0.52
C ASN A 140 1.87 -2.99 -0.25
N GLU A 141 3.06 -2.39 -0.24
CA GLU A 141 4.27 -2.97 -0.86
C GLU A 141 4.59 -4.35 -0.29
N LEU A 142 4.69 -4.46 1.03
CA LEU A 142 5.07 -5.70 1.69
C LEU A 142 3.94 -6.73 1.65
N TYR A 143 2.73 -6.34 2.06
CA TYR A 143 1.64 -7.30 2.24
C TYR A 143 0.99 -7.71 0.91
N HIS A 144 0.52 -6.77 0.09
CA HIS A 144 -0.23 -7.09 -1.13
C HIS A 144 0.64 -7.36 -2.35
N LEU A 145 1.77 -6.67 -2.45
CA LEU A 145 2.65 -6.74 -3.63
C LEU A 145 3.85 -7.68 -3.44
N GLY A 146 4.22 -7.96 -2.19
CA GLY A 146 5.41 -8.76 -1.87
C GLY A 146 6.72 -8.12 -2.31
N GLN A 147 6.72 -6.80 -2.48
CA GLN A 147 7.89 -6.04 -2.94
C GLN A 147 8.71 -5.56 -1.74
N ILE A 148 10.02 -5.73 -1.83
CA ILE A 148 11.00 -5.26 -0.85
C ILE A 148 11.95 -4.33 -1.61
N ASP A 149 12.01 -3.07 -1.20
CA ASP A 149 12.84 -2.03 -1.84
C ASP A 149 14.00 -1.56 -0.94
N HIS A 150 14.31 -2.33 0.12
CA HIS A 150 15.38 -1.98 1.05
C HIS A 150 16.27 -3.19 1.35
N PRO A 151 17.61 -3.08 1.22
CA PRO A 151 18.53 -4.22 1.36
C PRO A 151 18.50 -4.85 2.76
N SER A 152 18.27 -4.04 3.81
CA SER A 152 18.19 -4.55 5.18
C SER A 152 16.89 -5.28 5.51
N ILE A 153 15.89 -5.25 4.62
CA ILE A 153 14.61 -5.94 4.82
C ILE A 153 14.64 -7.25 4.05
N SER A 154 14.28 -8.35 4.72
CA SER A 154 14.19 -9.66 4.09
C SER A 154 12.94 -10.40 4.56
N LEU A 155 12.37 -11.22 3.68
CA LEU A 155 11.23 -12.07 4.03
C LEU A 155 11.69 -13.18 4.97
N HIS A 156 11.12 -13.24 6.16
CA HIS A 156 11.41 -14.27 7.17
C HIS A 156 10.39 -15.41 7.15
N TYR A 157 9.11 -15.08 6.97
CA TYR A 157 8.01 -16.04 6.90
C TYR A 157 6.92 -15.51 5.97
N ASP A 158 6.39 -16.37 5.10
CA ASP A 158 5.28 -16.05 4.20
C ASP A 158 4.20 -17.12 4.29
N ASP A 159 3.00 -16.69 4.63
CA ASP A 159 1.77 -17.46 4.61
C ASP A 159 0.64 -16.55 4.10
N TYR A 160 0.90 -15.86 3.00
CA TYR A 160 -0.09 -15.03 2.31
C TYR A 160 -1.32 -15.89 1.90
N PRO A 161 -2.57 -15.42 2.12
CA PRO A 161 -2.97 -14.06 2.49
C PRO A 161 -3.07 -13.82 4.00
N HIS A 162 -2.69 -14.74 4.87
CA HIS A 162 -2.88 -14.59 6.31
C HIS A 162 -1.87 -13.63 6.93
N ILE A 163 -0.58 -13.86 6.70
CA ILE A 163 0.51 -13.16 7.37
C ILE A 163 1.79 -13.20 6.55
N ARG A 164 2.60 -12.15 6.70
CA ARG A 164 4.01 -12.12 6.32
C ARG A 164 4.82 -11.52 7.47
N ILE A 165 6.01 -12.07 7.68
CA ILE A 165 6.95 -11.57 8.67
C ILE A 165 8.23 -11.20 7.93
N TYR A 166 8.64 -9.94 8.08
CA TYR A 166 9.87 -9.42 7.53
C TYR A 166 10.88 -9.23 8.64
N LYS A 167 12.11 -9.63 8.38
CA LYS A 167 13.26 -9.28 9.20
C LYS A 167 13.83 -7.96 8.71
N VAL A 168 14.03 -7.02 9.61
CA VAL A 168 14.78 -5.77 9.41
C VAL A 168 16.11 -5.95 10.13
N GLY A 169 17.19 -6.07 9.36
CA GLY A 169 18.54 -6.19 9.87
C GLY A 169 19.01 -4.90 10.52
N GLY A 170 19.70 -5.03 11.64
CA GLY A 170 20.31 -3.91 12.35
C GLY A 170 21.76 -3.63 11.97
N ASP A 171 22.25 -4.14 10.83
CA ASP A 171 23.61 -3.83 10.35
C ASP A 171 23.66 -2.36 9.88
N PRO A 172 24.53 -1.52 10.47
CA PRO A 172 24.67 -0.12 10.06
C PRO A 172 25.10 0.07 8.61
N ASN A 173 25.61 -0.98 7.93
CA ASN A 173 26.10 -0.91 6.55
C ASN A 173 25.12 -1.42 5.49
N GLY A 174 23.94 -1.92 5.89
CA GLY A 174 22.90 -2.42 4.99
C GLY A 174 23.06 -3.88 4.59
#